data_AF-A0A059DQ89-F1
#
_entry.id   AF-A0A059DQ89-F1
#
_cell.length_a   1.000
_cell.length_b   1.000
_cell.length_c   1.000
_cell.angle_alpha   90.00
_cell.angle_beta   90.00
_cell.angle_gamma   90.00
#
_symmetry.space_group_name_H-M   'P 1'
#
loop_
_entity.id
_entity.type
_entity.pdbx_description
1 polymer ?
#
loop_
_entity_poly.entity_id
_entity_poly.type
_entity_poly.pdbx_seq_one_letter_code
_entity_poly.pdbx_strand_id
1 'polypeptide(L)'
;MRPLFPGYVFTKFDPASVRWQAIDSTIGVSRLVRLGDRPARLEIGLVERLKQLSSKGFVAFQDDIKPDDTVRILSGPFDQWIGRVAGLSEGNRAIVLLQMTTRSVNIEIDREDLVKTA
;
A
#
# COMPACT_ATOMS: atom_id res chain seq x y z
N MET A 1 11.25 -8.02 2.61
CA MET A 1 11.25 -6.62 2.13
C MET A 1 10.64 -6.60 0.75
N ARG A 2 9.58 -5.82 0.55
CA ARG A 2 8.88 -5.69 -0.73
C ARG A 2 8.81 -4.21 -1.12
N PRO A 3 8.81 -3.87 -2.41
CA PRO A 3 8.65 -2.48 -2.84
C PRO A 3 7.28 -1.95 -2.40
N LEU A 4 7.24 -0.72 -1.90
CA LEU A 4 5.99 -0.05 -1.50
C LEU A 4 5.03 0.15 -2.67
N PHE A 5 5.57 0.31 -3.88
CA PHE A 5 4.81 0.41 -5.12
C PHE A 5 5.32 -0.63 -6.13
N PRO A 6 4.87 -1.90 -6.03
CA PRO A 6 5.29 -2.95 -6.95
C PRO A 6 4.97 -2.57 -8.40
N GLY A 7 5.97 -2.62 -9.28
CA GLY A 7 5.82 -2.29 -10.71
C GLY A 7 5.85 -0.81 -11.06
N TYR A 8 6.08 0.10 -10.09
CA TYR A 8 6.16 1.53 -10.33
C TYR A 8 7.53 2.11 -9.97
N VAL A 9 7.99 3.05 -10.79
CA VAL A 9 9.20 3.84 -10.54
C VAL A 9 8.87 5.32 -10.79
N PHE A 10 9.31 6.18 -9.87
CA PHE A 10 9.17 7.63 -10.00
C PHE A 10 10.40 8.21 -10.70
N THR A 11 10.17 9.07 -11.70
CA THR A 11 11.24 9.75 -12.44
C THR A 11 10.96 11.26 -12.52
N LYS A 12 12.02 12.05 -12.52
CA LYS A 12 11.96 13.51 -12.64
C LYS A 12 12.68 13.92 -13.93
N PHE A 13 11.93 14.50 -14.85
CA PHE A 13 12.44 15.02 -16.12
C PHE A 13 11.58 16.20 -16.58
N ASP A 14 12.12 17.02 -17.47
CA ASP A 14 11.35 18.04 -18.17
C ASP A 14 10.82 17.46 -19.50
N PRO A 15 9.49 17.35 -19.69
CA PRO A 15 8.89 16.82 -20.92
C PRO A 15 9.22 17.64 -22.18
N ALA A 16 9.60 18.92 -22.04
CA ALA A 16 9.98 19.78 -23.16
C ALA A 16 11.45 19.55 -23.59
N SER A 17 12.32 19.24 -22.64
CA SER A 17 13.74 19.04 -22.88
C SER A 17 14.13 17.58 -23.15
N VAL A 18 13.31 16.62 -22.71
CA VAL A 18 13.60 15.18 -22.79
C VAL A 18 12.57 14.46 -23.64
N ARG A 19 13.05 13.65 -24.58
CA ARG A 19 12.23 12.72 -25.36
C ARG A 19 11.78 11.55 -24.47
N TRP A 20 10.70 11.77 -23.71
CA TRP A 20 10.19 10.83 -22.71
C TRP A 20 9.77 9.47 -23.29
N GLN A 21 9.53 9.35 -24.60
CA GLN A 21 9.29 8.05 -25.25
C GLN A 21 10.49 7.09 -25.15
N ALA A 22 11.70 7.62 -24.89
CA ALA A 22 12.86 6.80 -24.60
C ALA A 22 12.70 6.00 -23.28
N ILE A 23 11.92 6.53 -22.33
CA ILE A 23 11.62 5.84 -21.05
C ILE A 23 10.79 4.58 -21.34
N ASP A 24 9.83 4.65 -22.26
CA ASP A 24 9.04 3.48 -22.70
C ASP A 24 9.89 2.43 -23.43
N SER A 25 11.04 2.82 -23.96
CA SER A 25 11.97 1.93 -24.67
C SER A 25 13.03 1.33 -23.76
N THR A 26 12.97 1.60 -22.45
CA THR A 26 13.93 1.09 -21.46
C THR A 26 13.59 -0.35 -21.09
N ILE A 27 14.58 -1.24 -21.12
CA ILE A 27 14.41 -2.66 -20.73
C ILE A 27 13.90 -2.74 -19.29
N GLY A 28 12.82 -3.48 -19.08
CA GLY A 28 12.17 -3.65 -17.77
C GLY A 28 11.16 -2.56 -17.41
N VAL A 29 10.97 -1.55 -18.26
CA VAL A 29 9.87 -0.57 -18.12
C VAL A 29 8.71 -1.02 -19.00
N SER A 30 7.52 -1.14 -18.41
CA SER A 30 6.31 -1.47 -19.18
C SER A 30 5.85 -0.28 -20.01
N ARG A 31 5.63 0.87 -19.34
CA ARG A 31 5.29 2.16 -19.95
C ARG A 31 5.28 3.26 -18.89
N LEU A 32 5.42 4.48 -19.35
CA LEU A 32 5.10 5.68 -18.59
C LEU A 32 3.57 5.78 -18.41
N VAL A 33 3.14 6.15 -17.21
CA VAL A 33 1.74 6.46 -16.92
C VAL A 33 1.37 7.78 -17.60
N ARG A 34 0.23 7.82 -18.30
CA ARG A 34 -0.20 8.96 -19.13
C ARG A 34 -1.63 9.38 -18.80
N LEU A 35 -1.90 10.66 -18.98
CA LEU A 35 -3.25 11.24 -18.98
C LEU A 35 -3.47 11.85 -20.38
N GLY A 36 -4.24 11.16 -21.21
CA GLY A 36 -4.31 11.44 -22.65
C GLY A 36 -2.95 11.21 -23.32
N ASP A 37 -2.53 12.15 -24.15
CA ASP A 37 -1.29 12.05 -24.94
C ASP A 37 -0.03 12.50 -24.19
N ARG A 38 -0.15 12.86 -22.90
CA ARG A 38 0.96 13.42 -22.12
C ARG A 38 1.30 12.55 -20.91
N PRO A 39 2.58 12.51 -20.49
CA PRO A 39 2.97 11.98 -19.19
C PRO A 39 2.10 12.50 -18.05
N ALA A 40 1.66 11.61 -17.17
CA ALA A 40 0.96 12.02 -15.95
C ALA A 40 1.93 12.82 -15.06
N ARG A 41 1.51 14.03 -14.68
CA ARG A 41 2.29 14.88 -13.77
C ARG A 41 1.87 14.62 -12.34
N LEU A 42 2.86 14.43 -11.47
CA LEU A 42 2.65 14.38 -10.04
C LEU A 42 2.70 15.80 -9.46
N GLU A 43 1.99 16.00 -8.36
CA GLU A 43 2.08 17.23 -7.59
C GLU A 43 3.53 17.46 -7.12
N ILE A 44 3.99 18.71 -7.21
CA ILE A 44 5.31 19.10 -6.73
C ILE A 44 5.38 18.80 -5.23
N GLY A 45 6.42 18.08 -4.80
CA GLY A 45 6.61 17.72 -3.41
C GLY A 45 5.99 16.37 -3.00
N LEU A 46 5.19 15.71 -3.84
CA LEU A 46 4.57 14.43 -3.47
C LEU A 46 5.62 13.34 -3.19
N VAL A 47 6.61 13.20 -4.08
CA VAL A 47 7.67 12.19 -3.93
C VAL A 47 8.54 12.51 -2.72
N GLU A 48 8.78 13.79 -2.44
CA GLU A 48 9.49 14.26 -1.25
C GLU A 48 8.73 13.90 0.03
N ARG A 49 7.40 14.12 0.07
CA ARG A 49 6.55 13.70 1.20
C ARG A 49 6.57 12.17 1.38
N LEU A 50 6.48 11.41 0.29
CA LEU A 50 6.61 9.94 0.35
C LEU A 50 7.97 9.49 0.90
N LYS A 51 9.05 10.19 0.55
CA LYS A 51 10.38 9.94 1.11
C LYS A 51 10.46 10.29 2.60
N GLN A 52 9.82 11.37 3.03
CA GLN A 52 9.76 11.76 4.45
C GLN A 52 9.01 10.74 5.31
N LEU A 53 7.98 10.08 4.75
CA LEU A 53 7.30 8.96 5.40
C LEU A 53 8.19 7.71 5.55
N SER A 54 9.30 7.64 4.80
CA SER A 54 10.25 6.55 4.89
C SER A 54 11.44 6.90 5.80
N SER A 55 11.81 5.98 6.69
CA SER A 55 13.06 6.03 7.43
C SER A 55 14.09 5.14 6.73
N LYS A 56 15.20 5.74 6.26
CA LYS A 56 16.27 5.03 5.52
C LYS A 56 15.78 4.25 4.29
N GLY A 57 14.73 4.76 3.61
CA GLY A 57 14.13 4.10 2.44
C GLY A 57 13.12 2.99 2.76
N PHE A 58 12.80 2.80 4.05
CA PHE A 58 11.77 1.88 4.51
C PHE A 58 10.59 2.64 5.09
N VAL A 59 9.39 2.32 4.60
CA VAL A 59 8.16 2.69 5.29
C VAL A 59 7.79 1.51 6.16
N ALA A 60 7.86 1.71 7.47
CA ALA A 60 7.28 0.77 8.41
C ALA A 60 5.82 1.19 8.58
N PHE A 61 4.89 0.38 8.06
CA PHE A 61 3.50 0.45 8.51
C PHE A 61 3.47 -0.13 9.93
N GLN A 62 3.89 0.68 10.90
CA GLN A 62 3.58 0.42 12.30
C GLN A 62 2.17 0.94 12.54
N ASP A 63 1.18 0.27 11.94
CA ASP A 63 -0.07 0.21 12.67
C ASP A 63 0.26 -0.69 13.86
N ASP A 64 0.41 -0.07 15.03
CA ASP A 64 0.58 -0.76 16.32
C ASP A 64 -0.78 -1.39 16.65
N ILE A 65 -1.16 -2.37 15.83
CA ILE A 65 -2.43 -3.09 15.88
C ILE A 65 -2.42 -3.84 17.20
N LYS A 66 -3.28 -3.40 18.11
CA LYS A 66 -3.46 -4.02 19.42
C LYS A 66 -4.69 -4.92 19.40
N PRO A 67 -4.74 -5.91 20.30
CA PRO A 67 -6.02 -6.50 20.66
C PRO A 67 -7.03 -5.39 20.93
N ASP A 68 -8.27 -5.61 20.53
CA ASP A 68 -9.40 -4.71 20.67
C ASP A 68 -9.53 -3.59 19.61
N ASP A 69 -8.50 -3.36 18.78
CA ASP A 69 -8.55 -2.37 17.70
C ASP A 69 -9.54 -2.77 16.59
N THR A 70 -10.22 -1.77 16.04
CA THR A 70 -11.00 -1.92 14.81
C THR A 70 -10.07 -1.87 13.60
N VAL A 71 -10.10 -2.89 12.75
CA VAL A 71 -9.23 -3.00 11.57
C VAL A 71 -10.05 -3.29 10.32
N ARG A 72 -9.60 -2.75 9.19
CA ARG A 72 -10.13 -3.06 7.86
C ARG A 72 -9.14 -3.96 7.14
N ILE A 73 -9.67 -5.00 6.51
CA ILE A 73 -8.91 -5.95 5.70
C ILE A 73 -8.67 -5.36 4.31
N LEU A 74 -7.43 -5.39 3.84
CA LEU A 74 -7.00 -4.81 2.55
C LEU A 74 -6.95 -5.81 1.40
N SER A 75 -6.97 -7.11 1.68
CA SER A 75 -6.71 -8.14 0.67
C SER A 75 -7.37 -9.48 1.01
N GLY A 76 -7.48 -10.34 0.00
CA GLY A 76 -8.08 -11.67 0.13
C GLY A 76 -9.62 -11.67 0.05
N PRO A 77 -10.28 -12.78 0.44
CA PRO A 77 -11.72 -12.96 0.25
C PRO A 77 -12.59 -12.02 1.11
N PHE A 78 -11.99 -11.32 2.07
CA PHE A 78 -12.65 -10.39 2.98
C PHE A 78 -12.19 -8.95 2.78
N ASP A 79 -11.66 -8.59 1.60
CA ASP A 79 -11.28 -7.22 1.26
C ASP A 79 -12.43 -6.23 1.56
N GLN A 80 -12.07 -5.08 2.15
CA GLN A 80 -12.95 -4.02 2.64
C GLN A 80 -13.79 -4.35 3.88
N TRP A 81 -13.74 -5.57 4.41
CA TRP A 81 -14.47 -5.89 5.63
C TRP A 81 -13.81 -5.27 6.87
N ILE A 82 -14.65 -4.88 7.82
CA ILE A 82 -14.23 -4.33 9.11
C ILE A 82 -14.43 -5.41 10.16
N GLY A 83 -13.41 -5.61 11.00
CA GLY A 83 -13.45 -6.53 12.12
C GLY A 83 -12.70 -5.94 13.31
N ARG A 84 -12.78 -6.64 14.45
CA ARG A 84 -12.06 -6.28 15.67
C ARG A 84 -10.94 -7.26 15.92
N VAL A 85 -9.76 -6.79 16.30
CA VAL A 85 -8.64 -7.68 16.61
C VAL A 85 -8.92 -8.41 17.92
N ALA A 86 -9.11 -9.73 17.85
CA ALA A 86 -9.31 -10.57 19.03
C ALA A 86 -7.99 -10.89 19.74
N GLY A 87 -6.88 -10.95 19.00
CA GLY A 87 -5.58 -11.27 19.56
C GLY A 87 -4.46 -11.22 18.53
N LEU A 88 -3.24 -11.30 19.04
CA LEU A 88 -2.01 -11.26 18.25
C LEU A 88 -1.32 -12.62 18.36
N SER A 89 -0.98 -13.22 17.21
CA SER A 89 -0.27 -14.52 17.16
C SER A 89 1.25 -14.32 17.14
N GLU A 90 1.99 -15.35 17.56
CA GLU A 90 3.47 -15.42 17.48
C GLU A 90 3.88 -15.65 16.01
N GLY A 91 3.87 -14.60 15.18
CA GLY A 91 4.25 -14.75 13.77
C GLY A 91 3.80 -13.62 12.83
N ASN A 92 3.79 -12.36 13.28
CA ASN A 92 3.28 -11.20 12.53
C ASN A 92 1.83 -11.32 12.03
N ARG A 93 1.06 -12.26 12.60
CA ARG A 93 -0.35 -12.49 12.31
C ARG A 93 -1.24 -11.91 13.40
N ALA A 94 -2.44 -11.51 13.01
CA ALA A 94 -3.49 -11.02 13.89
C ALA A 94 -4.75 -11.86 13.69
N ILE A 95 -5.41 -12.19 14.80
CA ILE A 95 -6.70 -12.85 14.81
C ILE A 95 -7.75 -11.75 14.79
N VAL A 96 -8.55 -11.69 13.74
CA VAL A 96 -9.62 -10.69 13.56
C VAL A 96 -10.97 -11.37 13.69
N LEU A 97 -11.80 -10.83 14.58
CA LEU A 97 -13.19 -11.19 14.77
C LEU A 97 -14.05 -10.40 13.77
N LEU A 98 -14.56 -11.10 12.77
CA LEU A 98 -15.53 -10.57 11.81
C LEU A 98 -16.94 -10.85 12.31
N GLN A 99 -17.77 -9.81 12.41
CA GLN A 99 -19.16 -9.96 12.79
C GLN A 99 -20.03 -10.13 11.55
N MET A 100 -20.49 -11.36 11.30
CA MET A 100 -21.52 -11.63 10.30
C MET A 100 -22.90 -11.50 10.92
N THR A 101 -23.92 -11.27 10.10
CA THR A 101 -25.33 -11.15 10.52
C THR A 101 -25.81 -12.33 11.38
N THR A 102 -25.27 -13.53 11.17
CA THR A 102 -25.70 -14.75 11.88
C THR A 102 -24.69 -15.26 12.91
N ARG A 103 -23.40 -14.89 12.81
CA ARG A 103 -22.32 -15.41 13.68
C ARG A 103 -21.06 -14.55 13.62
N SER A 104 -20.25 -14.59 14.66
CA SER A 104 -18.88 -14.05 14.59
C SER A 104 -17.90 -15.12 14.14
N VAL A 105 -16.96 -14.78 13.26
CA VAL A 105 -15.94 -15.69 12.73
C VAL A 105 -14.56 -15.13 13.02
N ASN A 106 -13.69 -15.95 13.61
CA ASN A 106 -12.27 -15.62 13.76
C ASN A 106 -11.53 -15.98 12.49
N ILE A 107 -10.78 -15.03 11.96
CA ILE A 107 -9.85 -15.26 10.85
C ILE A 107 -8.45 -14.89 11.28
N GLU A 108 -7.45 -15.59 10.75
CA GLU A 108 -6.04 -15.25 10.94
C GLU A 108 -5.53 -14.60 9.67
N ILE A 109 -5.06 -13.36 9.79
CA ILE A 109 -4.55 -12.56 8.66
C ILE A 109 -3.20 -11.96 9.05
N ASP A 110 -2.35 -11.74 8.05
CA ASP A 110 -1.08 -11.06 8.24
C ASP A 110 -1.32 -9.58 8.57
N ARG A 111 -0.59 -9.03 9.55
CA ARG A 111 -0.78 -7.64 9.99
C ARG A 111 -0.53 -6.61 8.89
N GLU A 112 0.21 -6.97 7.86
CA GLU A 112 0.46 -6.14 6.68
C GLU A 112 -0.79 -5.95 5.79
N ASP A 113 -1.76 -6.86 5.87
CA ASP A 113 -3.02 -6.81 5.16
C ASP A 113 -4.15 -6.16 5.99
N LEU A 114 -3.81 -5.58 7.15
CA LEU A 114 -4.74 -4.89 8.03
C LEU A 114 -4.38 -3.42 8.11
N VAL A 115 -5.40 -2.57 8.11
CA VAL A 115 -5.27 -1.15 8.40
C VAL A 115 -6.17 -0.79 9.58
N LYS A 116 -5.60 -0.12 10.58
CA LYS A 116 -6.38 0.37 11.71
C LYS A 116 -7.42 1.40 11.23
N THR A 117 -8.67 1.16 11.58
CA THR A 117 -9.76 2.12 11.39
C THR A 117 -10.09 2.71 12.75
N ALA A 118 -10.31 4.04 12.80
CA ALA A 118 -10.54 4.79 14.03
C ALA A 118 -11.67 4.23 14.90
#